data_AF-A0A6G3MIJ2-F1
#
_entry.id   AF-A0A6G3MIJ2-F1
#
_cell.length_a   1.000
_cell.length_b   1.000
_cell.length_c   1.000
_cell.angle_alpha   90.00
_cell.angle_beta   90.00
_cell.angle_gamma   90.00
#
_symmetry.space_group_name_H-M   'P 1'
#
loop_
_entity.id
_entity.type
_entity.pdbx_description
1 polymer ?
#
loop_
_entity_poly.entity_id
_entity_poly.type
_entity_poly.pdbx_seq_one_letter_code
_entity_poly.pdbx_strand_id
1 'polypeptide(L)'
;MDLEEELLEIYKNLDNNLDEALKNLENFLKTDYDQILSSLNPVSRAKFELLLAYIMSSIYSIFLKLEGTDTGTHPVKEELNRIRKGMQKQKDIEEKIKKGVPKLVKDVAGRMLRHSLSEERNNESKNS
;
A
#
# COMPACT_ATOMS: atom_id res chain seq x y z
N MET A 1 7.37 -2.40 -41.71
CA MET A 1 8.43 -2.68 -40.73
C MET A 1 8.75 -4.14 -40.87
N ASP A 2 10.02 -4.47 -41.03
CA ASP A 2 10.46 -5.87 -41.09
C ASP A 2 10.25 -6.51 -39.71
N LEU A 3 9.83 -7.77 -39.65
CA LEU A 3 9.60 -8.49 -38.38
C LEU A 3 10.87 -8.52 -37.53
N GLU A 4 12.02 -8.60 -38.19
CA GLU A 4 13.33 -8.56 -37.54
C GLU A 4 13.60 -7.20 -36.87
N GLU A 5 13.20 -6.11 -37.51
CA GLU A 5 13.34 -4.76 -36.98
C GLU A 5 12.45 -4.54 -35.74
N GLU A 6 11.22 -5.06 -35.76
CA GLU A 6 10.29 -5.02 -34.63
C GLU A 6 10.83 -5.80 -33.41
N LEU A 7 11.35 -7.00 -33.64
CA LEU A 7 11.92 -7.82 -32.56
C LEU A 7 13.16 -7.17 -31.94
N LEU A 8 14.03 -6.58 -32.76
CA LEU A 8 15.20 -5.84 -32.28
C LEU A 8 14.81 -4.63 -31.43
N GLU A 9 13.75 -3.92 -31.80
CA GLU A 9 13.24 -2.80 -31.03
C GLU A 9 12.67 -3.25 -29.67
N ILE A 10 11.87 -4.32 -29.65
CA ILE A 10 11.34 -4.90 -28.41
C ILE A 10 12.47 -5.32 -27.48
N TYR A 11 13.49 -6.01 -28.01
CA TYR A 11 14.64 -6.44 -27.22
C TYR A 11 15.39 -5.26 -26.60
N LYS A 12 15.71 -4.23 -27.41
CA LYS A 12 16.39 -3.02 -26.91
C LYS A 12 15.59 -2.32 -25.83
N ASN A 13 14.27 -2.22 -26.00
CA ASN A 13 13.40 -1.60 -25.01
C ASN A 13 13.37 -2.41 -23.72
N LEU A 14 13.30 -3.74 -23.80
CA LEU A 14 13.36 -4.61 -22.64
C LEU A 14 14.70 -4.45 -21.89
N ASP A 15 15.82 -4.51 -22.61
CA ASP A 15 17.17 -4.39 -22.07
C ASP A 15 17.37 -3.07 -21.31
N ASN A 16 17.02 -1.95 -21.95
CA ASN A 16 17.08 -0.63 -21.33
C ASN A 16 16.22 -0.51 -20.06
N ASN A 17 15.00 -1.05 -20.10
CA ASN A 17 14.09 -1.02 -18.96
C ASN A 17 14.60 -1.88 -17.78
N LEU A 18 15.21 -3.03 -18.07
CA LEU A 18 15.81 -3.89 -17.05
C LEU A 18 17.03 -3.21 -16.42
N ASP A 19 17.88 -2.59 -17.22
CA ASP A 19 19.04 -1.82 -16.75
C ASP A 19 18.64 -0.66 -15.82
N GLU A 20 17.59 0.08 -16.19
CA GLU A 20 17.06 1.16 -15.34
C GLU A 20 16.47 0.60 -14.04
N ALA A 21 15.71 -0.50 -14.12
CA ALA A 21 15.15 -1.16 -12.94
C ALA A 21 16.26 -1.64 -11.98
N LEU A 22 17.32 -2.26 -12.50
CA LEU A 22 18.46 -2.72 -11.72
C LEU A 22 19.17 -1.56 -11.01
N LYS A 23 19.47 -0.46 -11.71
CA LYS A 23 20.09 0.74 -11.11
C LYS A 23 19.26 1.29 -9.94
N ASN A 24 17.94 1.35 -10.10
CA ASN A 24 17.03 1.81 -9.05
C ASN A 24 17.00 0.84 -7.84
N LEU A 25 17.01 -0.47 -8.10
CA LEU A 25 17.04 -1.49 -7.06
C LEU A 25 18.37 -1.51 -6.29
N GLU A 26 19.50 -1.34 -6.95
CA GLU A 26 20.80 -1.29 -6.27
C GLU A 26 20.89 -0.15 -5.26
N ASN A 27 20.38 1.03 -5.61
CA ASN A 27 20.32 2.16 -4.68
C ASN A 27 19.41 1.84 -3.49
N PHE A 28 18.28 1.19 -3.75
CA PHE A 28 17.36 0.77 -2.71
C PHE A 28 18.00 -0.26 -1.76
N LEU A 29 18.67 -1.28 -2.30
CA LEU A 29 19.31 -2.37 -1.53
C LEU A 29 20.49 -1.89 -0.67
N LYS A 30 21.12 -0.76 -1.02
CA LYS A 30 22.17 -0.13 -0.20
C LYS A 30 21.63 0.62 1.01
N THR A 31 20.31 0.78 1.13
CA THR A 31 19.69 1.51 2.23
C THR A 31 19.40 0.58 3.39
N ASP A 32 19.61 1.03 4.62
CA ASP A 32 19.29 0.25 5.82
C ASP A 32 17.77 0.13 5.98
N TYR A 33 17.26 -1.08 5.78
CA TYR A 33 15.85 -1.40 5.83
C TYR A 33 15.25 -1.20 7.23
N ASP A 34 15.96 -1.61 8.29
CA ASP A 34 15.48 -1.49 9.67
C ASP A 34 15.48 -0.02 10.13
N GLN A 35 16.47 0.74 9.69
CA GLN A 35 16.51 2.19 9.89
C GLN A 35 15.34 2.89 9.19
N ILE A 36 15.01 2.51 7.94
CA ILE A 36 13.84 3.06 7.24
C ILE A 36 12.57 2.71 8.02
N LEU A 37 12.34 1.43 8.32
CA LEU A 37 11.09 0.98 8.94
C LEU A 37 10.84 1.59 10.32
N SER A 38 11.89 1.76 11.13
CA SER A 38 11.80 2.36 12.46
C SER A 38 11.43 3.85 12.42
N SER A 39 11.73 4.54 11.32
CA SER A 39 11.39 5.97 11.14
C SER A 39 9.94 6.20 10.65
N LEU A 40 9.23 5.17 10.20
CA LEU A 40 7.92 5.29 9.58
C LEU A 40 6.77 5.08 10.57
N ASN A 41 5.73 5.91 10.45
CA ASN A 41 4.47 5.64 11.13
C ASN A 41 3.82 4.35 10.54
N PRO A 42 2.87 3.70 11.25
CA PRO A 42 2.30 2.42 10.82
C PRO A 42 1.69 2.42 9.41
N VAL A 43 1.06 3.53 8.98
CA VAL A 43 0.42 3.64 7.66
C VAL A 43 1.47 3.78 6.56
N SER A 44 2.47 4.63 6.77
CA SER A 44 3.60 4.79 5.86
C SER A 44 4.43 3.51 5.75
N ARG A 45 4.62 2.80 6.87
CA ARG A 45 5.27 1.48 6.89
C ARG A 45 4.50 0.45 6.07
N ALA A 46 3.19 0.33 6.28
CA ALA A 46 2.36 -0.58 5.48
C ALA A 46 2.44 -0.26 3.98
N LYS A 47 2.42 1.03 3.61
CA LYS A 47 2.60 1.47 2.22
C LYS A 47 3.94 1.02 1.64
N PHE A 48 5.01 1.19 2.41
CA PHE A 48 6.35 0.80 2.02
C PHE A 48 6.49 -0.72 1.83
N GLU A 49 6.05 -1.51 2.80
CA GLU A 49 6.10 -2.98 2.74
C GLU A 49 5.24 -3.53 1.59
N LEU A 50 4.07 -2.94 1.33
CA LEU A 50 3.22 -3.31 0.19
C LEU A 50 3.88 -2.97 -1.15
N LEU A 51 4.56 -1.83 -1.27
CA LEU A 51 5.32 -1.47 -2.46
C LEU A 51 6.46 -2.46 -2.71
N LEU A 52 7.20 -2.83 -1.67
CA LEU A 52 8.28 -3.80 -1.78
C LEU A 52 7.76 -5.17 -2.23
N ALA A 53 6.66 -5.65 -1.63
CA ALA A 53 6.00 -6.88 -2.05
C ALA A 53 5.54 -6.84 -3.51
N TYR A 54 5.01 -5.69 -3.95
CA TYR A 54 4.60 -5.48 -5.33
C TYR A 54 5.78 -5.54 -6.31
N ILE A 55 6.89 -4.89 -5.98
CA ILE A 55 8.12 -4.89 -6.78
C ILE A 55 8.65 -6.32 -6.92
N MET A 56 8.84 -7.04 -5.82
CA MET A 56 9.34 -8.42 -5.84
C MET A 56 8.45 -9.35 -6.67
N SER A 57 7.12 -9.26 -6.48
CA SER A 57 6.17 -10.09 -7.23
C SER A 57 6.13 -9.72 -8.72
N SER A 58 6.35 -8.45 -9.05
CA SER A 58 6.40 -7.98 -10.44
C SER A 58 7.66 -8.46 -11.14
N ILE A 59 8.83 -8.36 -10.49
CA ILE A 59 10.10 -8.88 -11.03
C ILE A 59 9.99 -10.39 -11.25
N TYR A 60 9.44 -11.12 -10.29
CA TYR A 60 9.22 -12.56 -10.46
C TYR A 60 8.26 -12.87 -11.61
N SER A 61 7.19 -12.10 -11.77
CA SER A 61 6.30 -12.22 -12.93
C SER A 61 7.00 -11.91 -14.26
N ILE A 62 7.94 -10.95 -14.30
CA ILE A 62 8.74 -10.65 -15.49
C ILE A 62 9.65 -11.82 -15.81
N PHE A 63 10.37 -12.35 -14.82
CA PHE A 63 11.21 -13.54 -14.97
C PHE A 63 10.45 -14.72 -15.57
N LEU A 64 9.26 -15.04 -15.03
CA LEU A 64 8.42 -16.12 -15.56
C LEU A 64 8.05 -15.90 -17.03
N LYS A 65 7.74 -14.67 -17.45
CA LYS A 65 7.44 -14.37 -18.86
C LYS A 65 8.65 -14.55 -19.76
N LEU A 66 9.85 -14.20 -19.29
CA LEU A 66 11.09 -14.39 -20.04
C LEU A 66 11.43 -15.87 -20.22
N GLU A 67 11.12 -16.71 -19.22
CA GLU A 67 11.20 -18.17 -19.32
C GLU A 67 10.07 -18.79 -20.18
N GLY A 68 9.18 -17.99 -20.76
CA GLY A 68 8.06 -18.46 -21.57
C GLY A 68 6.89 -19.04 -20.77
N THR A 69 6.84 -18.82 -19.44
CA THR A 69 5.73 -19.25 -18.60
C THR A 69 4.54 -18.30 -18.71
N ASP A 70 3.34 -18.86 -18.90
CA ASP A 70 2.10 -18.09 -18.90
C ASP A 70 1.74 -17.60 -17.48
N THR A 71 2.01 -16.33 -17.23
CA THR A 71 1.63 -15.66 -15.97
C THR A 71 0.12 -15.48 -15.78
N GLY A 72 -0.71 -15.73 -16.80
CA GLY A 72 -2.16 -15.63 -16.74
C GLY A 72 -2.80 -16.72 -15.87
N THR A 73 -2.18 -17.90 -15.84
CA THR A 73 -2.58 -19.10 -15.09
C THR A 73 -1.69 -19.35 -13.87
N HIS A 74 -0.53 -18.70 -13.78
CA HIS A 74 0.41 -18.85 -12.68
C HIS A 74 -0.09 -18.18 -11.37
N PRO A 75 0.15 -18.76 -10.18
CA PRO A 75 -0.25 -18.20 -8.88
C PRO A 75 0.25 -16.77 -8.59
N VAL A 76 1.32 -16.33 -9.26
CA VAL A 76 1.85 -14.96 -9.16
C VAL A 76 0.79 -13.89 -9.45
N LYS A 77 -0.18 -14.20 -10.32
CA LYS A 77 -1.30 -13.29 -10.62
C LYS A 77 -2.20 -13.06 -9.41
N GLU A 78 -2.47 -14.12 -8.65
CA GLU A 78 -3.28 -14.04 -7.43
C GLU A 78 -2.53 -13.25 -6.35
N GLU A 79 -1.23 -13.48 -6.20
CA GLU A 79 -0.37 -12.72 -5.29
C GLU A 79 -0.35 -11.23 -5.63
N LEU A 80 -0.17 -10.87 -6.90
CA LEU A 80 -0.26 -9.48 -7.35
C LEU A 80 -1.63 -8.86 -7.06
N ASN A 81 -2.72 -9.62 -7.24
CA ASN A 81 -4.06 -9.15 -6.92
C ASN A 81 -4.27 -8.96 -5.41
N ARG A 82 -3.74 -9.86 -4.59
CA ARG A 82 -3.76 -9.76 -3.12
C ARG A 82 -3.03 -8.50 -2.66
N ILE A 83 -1.85 -8.24 -3.21
CA ILE A 83 -1.05 -7.04 -2.89
C ILE A 83 -1.79 -5.76 -3.31
N ARG A 84 -2.35 -5.71 -4.53
CA ARG A 84 -3.14 -4.55 -5.00
C ARG A 84 -4.34 -4.26 -4.10
N LYS A 85 -5.06 -5.30 -3.65
CA LYS A 85 -6.14 -5.14 -2.66
C LYS A 85 -5.62 -4.56 -1.35
N GLY A 86 -4.45 -4.99 -0.89
CA GLY A 86 -3.76 -4.41 0.28
C GLY A 86 -3.42 -2.92 0.09
N MET A 87 -2.86 -2.56 -1.06
CA MET A 87 -2.55 -1.17 -1.41
C MET A 87 -3.80 -0.29 -1.45
N GLN A 88 -4.92 -0.80 -1.97
CA GLN A 88 -6.19 -0.06 -1.95
C GLN A 88 -6.68 0.18 -0.52
N LYS A 89 -6.67 -0.84 0.34
CA LYS A 89 -7.03 -0.68 1.75
C LYS A 89 -6.14 0.33 2.47
N GLN A 90 -4.83 0.30 2.20
CA GLN A 90 -3.90 1.28 2.76
C GLN A 90 -4.27 2.71 2.36
N LYS A 91 -4.58 2.94 1.06
CA LYS A 91 -5.02 4.25 0.57
C LYS A 91 -6.33 4.69 1.23
N ASP A 92 -7.30 3.79 1.36
CA ASP A 92 -8.58 4.11 2.00
C ASP A 92 -8.39 4.52 3.48
N ILE A 93 -7.49 3.85 4.20
CA ILE A 93 -7.13 4.19 5.58
C ILE A 93 -6.46 5.56 5.62
N GLU A 94 -5.49 5.81 4.74
CA GLU A 94 -4.79 7.09 4.66
C GLU A 94 -5.76 8.26 4.38
N GLU A 95 -6.72 8.06 3.48
CA GLU A 95 -7.77 9.04 3.21
C GLU A 95 -8.68 9.29 4.42
N LYS A 96 -9.09 8.24 5.14
CA LYS A 96 -9.91 8.39 6.35
C LYS A 96 -9.18 9.19 7.42
N ILE A 97 -7.88 8.97 7.59
CA ILE A 97 -7.04 9.73 8.52
C ILE A 97 -6.99 11.20 8.08
N LYS A 98 -6.76 11.48 6.80
CA LYS A 98 -6.73 12.85 6.24
C LYS A 98 -8.05 13.59 6.40
N LYS A 99 -9.18 12.91 6.17
CA LYS A 99 -10.53 13.48 6.31
C LYS A 99 -10.90 13.78 7.78
N GLY A 100 -10.22 13.15 8.73
CA GLY A 100 -10.45 13.34 10.17
C GLY A 100 -11.84 12.89 10.63
N VAL A 101 -12.15 13.12 11.90
CA VAL A 101 -13.49 12.82 12.45
C VAL A 101 -14.46 13.93 12.04
N PRO A 102 -15.62 13.62 11.41
CA PRO A 102 -16.60 14.61 11.01
C PRO A 102 -17.06 15.47 12.19
N LYS A 103 -17.26 16.78 11.97
CA LYS A 103 -17.69 17.73 13.02
C LYS A 103 -18.96 17.27 13.73
N LEU A 104 -19.92 16.73 12.98
CA LEU A 104 -21.16 16.17 13.52
C LEU A 104 -20.91 15.05 14.55
N VAL A 105 -19.94 14.17 14.31
CA VAL A 105 -19.60 13.07 15.23
C VAL A 105 -18.98 13.61 16.51
N LYS A 106 -18.15 14.66 16.43
CA LYS A 106 -17.61 15.35 17.61
C LYS A 106 -18.73 16.00 18.43
N ASP A 107 -19.68 16.65 17.76
CA ASP A 107 -20.80 17.32 18.42
C ASP A 107 -21.75 16.32 19.09
N VAL A 108 -22.01 15.17 18.46
CA VAL A 108 -22.79 14.07 19.06
C VAL A 108 -22.07 13.49 20.27
N ALA A 109 -20.78 13.16 20.17
CA ALA A 109 -20.01 12.66 21.30
C ALA A 109 -20.00 13.65 22.47
N GLY A 110 -19.84 14.96 22.19
CA GLY A 110 -19.94 16.00 23.20
C GLY A 110 -21.32 16.08 23.85
N ARG A 111 -22.41 15.91 23.07
CA ARG A 111 -23.77 15.86 23.62
C ARG A 111 -24.00 14.61 24.47
N MET A 112 -23.52 13.45 24.02
CA MET A 112 -23.62 12.19 24.77
C MET A 112 -22.90 12.30 26.12
N LEU A 113 -21.66 12.80 26.13
CA LEU A 113 -20.91 13.02 27.36
C LEU A 113 -21.63 14.00 28.30
N ARG A 114 -22.14 15.12 27.78
CA ARG A 114 -22.92 16.08 28.60
C ARG A 114 -24.20 15.48 29.15
N HIS A 115 -24.90 14.66 28.37
CA HIS A 115 -26.11 14.01 28.79
C HIS A 115 -25.84 13.01 29.91
N SER A 116 -24.85 12.12 29.74
CA SER A 116 -24.44 11.16 30.77
C SER A 116 -24.01 11.85 32.07
N LEU A 117 -23.21 12.91 31.99
CA LEU A 117 -22.80 13.69 33.18
C LEU A 117 -23.97 14.42 33.86
N SER A 118 -25.00 14.81 33.09
CA SER A 118 -26.20 15.46 33.64
C SER A 118 -27.15 14.45 34.29
N GLU A 119 -27.23 13.23 33.74
CA GLU A 119 -27.99 12.13 34.33
C GLU A 119 -27.38 11.66 35.65
N GLU A 120 -26.05 11.54 35.74
CA GLU A 120 -25.36 11.23 36.99
C GLU A 120 -25.67 12.26 38.10
N ARG A 121 -25.56 13.57 37.80
CA ARG A 121 -25.87 14.64 38.76
C ARG A 121 -27.34 14.67 39.21
N ASN A 122 -28.26 14.38 38.28
CA ASN A 122 -29.69 14.33 38.59
C ASN A 122 -30.06 13.10 39.43
N ASN A 123 -29.33 11.99 39.30
CA ASN A 123 -29.54 10.78 40.11
C ASN A 123 -28.97 10.93 41.53
N GLU A 124 -27.86 11.65 41.71
CA GLU A 124 -27.34 11.99 43.05
C GLU A 124 -28.29 12.92 43.82
N SER A 125 -28.95 13.86 43.13
CA SER A 125 -29.88 14.81 43.74
C SER A 125 -31.25 14.23 44.11
N LYS A 126 -31.59 13.03 43.62
CA LYS A 126 -32.84 12.31 43.97
C LYS A 126 -32.67 11.30 45.10
N ASN A 127 -31.42 11.01 45.48
CA ASN A 127 -31.06 10.06 46.54
C ASN A 127 -30.55 10.75 47.83
N SER A 128 -30.65 12.08 47.92
CA SER A 128 -30.46 12.89 49.15
C SER A 128 -31.77 13.55 49.54
#